data_AF-A0A646KS18-F1
#
_entry.id   AF-A0A646KS18-F1
#
_cell.length_a   1.000
_cell.length_b   1.000
_cell.length_c   1.000
_cell.angle_alpha   90.00
_cell.angle_beta   90.00
_cell.angle_gamma   90.00
#
_symmetry.space_group_name_H-M   'P 1'
#
loop_
_entity.id
_entity.type
_entity.pdbx_description
1 polymer ?
#
loop_
_entity_poly.entity_id
_entity_poly.type
_entity_poly.pdbx_seq_one_letter_code
_entity_poly.pdbx_strand_id
1 'polypeptide(L)'
;MLAPSHLAIFEGTDRLPRPVRPPLLRSGLWYELLLHHPCGEEENERSPEPCELSAPGSPRQAIRMLRDSVRTRAGQLTSRDRHAILEALDDHSDDGLSGDVQAVAALHRGLPVGFAFTALNGEHFEWSVRPVRFLTLV
;
A
#
# COMPACT_ATOMS: atom_id res chain seq x y z
N MET A 1 34.83 -22.41 -67.41
CA MET A 1 36.05 -21.92 -66.73
C MET A 1 35.85 -22.08 -65.22
N LEU A 2 36.76 -22.81 -64.57
CA LEU A 2 36.84 -23.15 -63.13
C LEU A 2 37.10 -21.89 -62.26
N ALA A 3 36.31 -21.64 -61.21
CA ALA A 3 36.52 -21.92 -59.76
C ALA A 3 37.26 -20.77 -59.00
N PRO A 4 37.24 -20.62 -57.64
CA PRO A 4 36.42 -21.23 -56.59
C PRO A 4 35.99 -20.29 -55.40
N SER A 5 35.21 -20.86 -54.47
CA SER A 5 35.30 -20.72 -52.98
C SER A 5 35.15 -19.36 -52.27
N HIS A 6 34.13 -19.26 -51.42
CA HIS A 6 34.33 -19.48 -49.97
C HIS A 6 33.04 -19.97 -49.31
N LEU A 7 33.12 -21.21 -48.83
CA LEU A 7 32.22 -21.81 -47.86
C LEU A 7 32.61 -21.23 -46.49
N ALA A 8 31.69 -20.56 -45.79
CA ALA A 8 31.83 -20.26 -44.38
C ALA A 8 30.86 -21.18 -43.62
N ILE A 9 31.38 -22.29 -43.09
CA ILE A 9 30.69 -23.09 -42.09
C ILE A 9 30.78 -22.31 -40.78
N PHE A 10 29.65 -21.81 -40.28
CA PHE A 10 29.55 -21.35 -38.90
C PHE A 10 29.17 -22.53 -38.01
N GLU A 11 30.17 -23.23 -37.48
CA GLU A 11 30.03 -24.00 -36.25
C GLU A 11 30.17 -23.02 -35.08
N GLY A 12 29.05 -22.42 -34.69
CA GLY A 12 28.93 -21.69 -33.44
C GLY A 12 27.66 -22.17 -32.78
N THR A 13 27.78 -22.80 -31.61
CA THR A 13 26.64 -23.25 -30.80
C THR A 13 25.79 -22.04 -30.44
N ASP A 14 24.80 -21.75 -31.28
CA ASP A 14 23.87 -20.64 -31.16
C ASP A 14 22.84 -20.96 -30.06
N ARG A 15 23.31 -21.00 -28.81
CA ARG A 15 22.42 -20.83 -27.68
C ARG A 15 22.07 -19.35 -27.61
N LEU A 16 21.08 -18.97 -28.42
CA LEU A 16 20.38 -17.71 -28.26
C LEU A 16 20.09 -17.52 -26.76
N PRO A 17 20.45 -16.37 -26.16
CA PRO A 17 20.11 -16.12 -24.76
C PRO A 17 18.60 -16.32 -24.61
N ARG A 18 18.18 -17.17 -23.67
CA ARG A 18 16.76 -17.36 -23.38
C ARG A 18 16.16 -15.97 -23.17
N PRO A 19 15.05 -15.62 -23.84
CA PRO A 19 14.41 -14.34 -23.61
C PRO A 19 14.08 -14.24 -22.13
N VAL A 20 14.75 -13.33 -21.43
CA VAL A 20 14.38 -12.95 -20.07
C VAL A 20 12.97 -12.40 -20.20
N ARG A 21 11.97 -13.17 -19.75
CA ARG A 21 10.59 -12.70 -19.78
C ARG A 21 10.56 -11.43 -18.92
N PRO A 22 10.08 -10.29 -19.46
CA PRO A 22 9.95 -9.10 -18.65
C PRO A 22 9.02 -9.42 -17.46
N PRO A 23 9.34 -8.94 -16.25
CA PRO A 23 8.49 -9.17 -15.08
C PRO A 23 7.08 -8.67 -15.39
N LEU A 24 6.08 -9.48 -15.03
CA LEU A 24 4.68 -9.10 -15.22
C LEU A 24 4.33 -8.03 -14.18
N LEU A 25 4.08 -6.82 -14.66
CA LEU A 25 3.60 -5.71 -13.83
C LEU A 25 2.13 -5.95 -13.49
N ARG A 26 1.82 -6.10 -12.20
CA ARG A 26 0.45 -6.28 -11.72
C ARG A 26 0.02 -5.08 -10.88
N SER A 27 -1.15 -4.54 -11.18
CA SER A 27 -1.78 -3.57 -10.29
C SER A 27 -2.26 -4.25 -9.01
N GLY A 28 -2.14 -3.57 -7.89
CA GLY A 28 -2.72 -4.00 -6.64
C GLY A 28 -2.81 -2.87 -5.63
N LEU A 29 -2.97 -3.22 -4.37
CA LEU A 29 -3.15 -2.27 -3.28
C LEU A 29 -2.09 -2.56 -2.22
N TRP A 30 -1.59 -1.50 -1.60
CA TRP A 30 -0.72 -1.56 -0.44
C TRP A 30 -1.41 -0.86 0.72
N TYR A 31 -1.61 -1.60 1.81
CA TYR A 31 -2.11 -1.08 3.07
C TYR A 31 -0.96 -0.97 4.06
N GLU A 32 -0.89 0.16 4.74
CA GLU A 32 0.10 0.43 5.79
C GLU A 32 -0.54 1.16 6.98
N LEU A 33 -0.10 0.80 8.17
CA LEU A 33 -0.29 1.55 9.41
C LEU A 33 1.08 1.99 9.92
N LEU A 34 1.25 3.30 10.09
CA LEU A 34 2.45 3.92 10.63
C LEU A 34 2.15 4.53 12.01
N LEU A 35 3.08 4.34 12.95
CA LEU A 35 3.10 5.03 14.23
C LEU A 35 4.24 6.05 14.26
N HIS A 36 3.86 7.29 14.50
CA HIS A 36 4.75 8.41 14.77
C HIS A 36 4.76 8.64 16.27
N HIS A 37 5.92 8.43 16.87
CA HIS A 37 6.12 8.66 18.29
C HIS A 37 6.05 10.17 18.58
N PRO A 38 5.61 10.57 19.79
CA PRO A 38 5.58 11.98 20.17
C PRO A 38 6.95 12.61 19.98
N CYS A 39 7.00 13.73 19.28
CA CYS A 39 8.23 14.44 18.96
C CYS A 39 8.86 14.97 20.26
N GLY A 40 9.94 14.35 20.73
CA GLY A 40 10.80 14.91 21.77
C GLY A 40 11.75 15.96 21.18
N GLU A 41 12.28 16.86 22.03
CA GLU A 41 13.18 17.97 21.62
C GLU A 41 14.46 17.51 20.89
N GLU A 42 14.82 16.22 20.95
CA GLU A 42 15.99 15.64 20.28
C GLU A 42 15.64 14.72 19.08
N GLU A 43 14.36 14.46 18.79
CA GLU A 43 13.95 13.34 17.90
C GLU A 43 13.21 13.77 16.62
N ASN A 44 13.56 14.92 16.04
CA ASN A 44 12.98 15.39 14.78
C ASN A 44 13.30 14.51 13.55
N GLU A 45 14.11 13.45 13.73
CA GLU A 45 14.54 12.51 12.67
C GLU A 45 14.02 11.08 12.84
N ARG A 46 13.19 10.78 13.85
CA ARG A 46 12.73 9.41 14.07
C ARG A 46 11.73 9.01 12.98
N SER A 47 12.15 8.09 12.11
CA SER A 47 11.29 7.54 11.06
C SER A 47 10.06 6.87 11.66
N PRO A 48 8.87 7.01 11.03
CA PRO A 48 7.68 6.29 11.48
C PRO A 48 7.91 4.78 11.51
N GLU A 49 7.34 4.13 12.53
CA GLU A 49 7.41 2.68 12.69
C GLU A 49 6.23 2.01 11.94
N PRO A 50 6.49 1.07 11.01
CA PRO A 50 5.43 0.31 10.37
C PRO A 50 4.85 -0.72 11.34
N CYS A 51 3.60 -0.53 11.75
CA CYS A 51 2.93 -1.45 12.67
C CYS A 51 2.23 -2.59 11.94
N GLU A 52 1.63 -2.31 10.78
CA GLU A 52 0.89 -3.29 9.99
C GLU A 52 1.12 -3.03 8.50
N LEU A 53 1.39 -4.09 7.74
CA LEU A 53 1.58 -4.02 6.30
C LEU A 53 0.79 -5.16 5.65
N SER A 54 0.06 -4.86 4.57
CA SER A 54 -0.69 -5.88 3.84
C SER A 54 -0.94 -5.49 2.39
N ALA A 55 -1.19 -6.49 1.54
CA ALA A 55 -1.56 -6.32 0.15
C ALA A 55 -3.00 -6.82 -0.08
N PRO A 56 -4.03 -6.02 0.22
CA PRO A 56 -5.43 -6.45 0.10
C PRO A 56 -5.79 -6.77 -1.35
N GLY A 57 -6.63 -7.80 -1.54
CA GLY A 57 -7.02 -8.28 -2.86
C GLY A 57 -8.08 -7.43 -3.55
N SER A 58 -8.73 -6.52 -2.83
CA SER A 58 -9.73 -5.60 -3.40
C SER A 58 -9.85 -4.29 -2.63
N PRO A 59 -10.34 -3.20 -3.27
CA PRO A 59 -10.62 -1.93 -2.59
C PRO A 59 -11.54 -2.07 -1.38
N ARG A 60 -12.63 -2.84 -1.51
CA ARG A 60 -13.59 -3.07 -0.41
C ARG A 60 -12.93 -3.78 0.77
N GLN A 61 -12.07 -4.76 0.51
CA GLN A 61 -11.31 -5.42 1.56
C GLN A 61 -10.36 -4.45 2.24
N ALA A 62 -9.65 -3.62 1.47
CA ALA A 62 -8.71 -2.64 2.01
C ALA A 62 -9.38 -1.63 2.96
N ILE A 63 -10.54 -1.07 2.55
CA ILE A 63 -11.30 -0.13 3.40
C ILE A 63 -11.81 -0.81 4.67
N ARG A 64 -12.28 -2.07 4.59
CA ARG A 64 -12.67 -2.83 5.78
C ARG A 64 -11.49 -3.03 6.73
N MET A 65 -10.34 -3.46 6.21
CA MET A 65 -9.13 -3.64 7.01
C MET A 65 -8.71 -2.35 7.72
N LEU A 66 -8.73 -1.23 7.01
CA LEU A 66 -8.45 0.08 7.60
C LEU A 66 -9.41 0.39 8.76
N ARG A 67 -10.72 0.27 8.54
CA ARG A 67 -11.72 0.53 9.59
C ARG A 67 -11.57 -0.38 10.80
N ASP A 68 -11.33 -1.67 10.57
CA ASP A 68 -11.15 -2.66 11.64
C ASP A 68 -9.87 -2.39 12.43
N SER A 69 -8.77 -2.00 11.76
CA SER A 69 -7.53 -1.62 12.42
C SER A 69 -7.71 -0.34 13.25
N VAL A 70 -8.37 0.70 12.70
CA VAL A 70 -8.69 1.93 13.45
C VAL A 70 -9.50 1.60 14.71
N ARG A 71 -10.55 0.79 14.59
CA ARG A 71 -11.38 0.39 15.75
C ARG A 71 -10.59 -0.42 16.78
N THR A 72 -9.71 -1.30 16.32
CA THR A 72 -8.83 -2.10 17.19
C THR A 72 -7.89 -1.19 17.98
N ARG A 73 -7.26 -0.21 17.32
CA ARG A 73 -6.39 0.77 17.99
C ARG A 73 -7.15 1.68 18.93
N ALA A 74 -8.34 2.15 18.53
CA ALA A 74 -9.21 2.93 19.38
C ALA A 74 -9.52 2.21 20.72
N GLY A 75 -9.67 0.87 20.69
CA GLY A 75 -9.88 0.06 21.88
C GLY A 75 -8.71 0.07 22.88
N GLN A 76 -7.51 0.48 22.46
CA GLN A 76 -6.30 0.55 23.28
C GLN A 76 -6.03 1.96 23.84
N LEU A 77 -6.77 2.97 23.37
CA LEU A 77 -6.59 4.37 23.76
C LEU A 77 -7.45 4.75 24.96
N THR A 78 -7.25 5.97 25.46
CA THR A 78 -8.10 6.54 26.51
C THR A 78 -9.55 6.64 26.05
N SER A 79 -10.53 6.62 26.97
CA SER A 79 -11.95 6.76 26.61
C SER A 79 -12.25 8.00 25.76
N ARG A 80 -11.50 9.10 25.99
CA ARG A 80 -11.66 10.36 25.25
C ARG A 80 -11.12 10.24 23.82
N ASP A 81 -9.89 9.74 23.66
CA ASP A 81 -9.29 9.51 22.33
C ASP A 81 -10.09 8.50 21.53
N ARG A 82 -10.51 7.40 22.18
CA ARG A 82 -11.38 6.39 21.60
C ARG A 82 -12.71 6.99 21.10
N HIS A 83 -13.31 7.90 21.84
CA HIS A 83 -14.55 8.54 21.40
C HIS A 83 -14.29 9.42 20.18
N ALA A 84 -13.28 10.29 20.24
CA ALA A 84 -12.94 11.20 19.14
C ALA A 84 -12.58 10.47 17.84
N ILE A 85 -11.81 9.38 17.91
CA ILE A 85 -11.40 8.61 16.72
C ILE A 85 -12.59 7.85 16.11
N LEU A 86 -13.49 7.29 16.94
CA LEU A 86 -14.68 6.59 16.45
C LEU A 86 -15.71 7.56 15.87
N GLU A 87 -15.89 8.71 16.52
CA GLU A 87 -16.68 9.82 15.99
C GLU A 87 -16.14 10.23 14.62
N ALA A 88 -14.86 10.56 14.48
CA ALA A 88 -14.27 10.91 13.18
C ALA A 88 -14.38 9.79 12.12
N LEU A 89 -14.34 8.52 12.51
CA LEU A 89 -14.47 7.37 11.61
C LEU A 89 -15.92 7.18 11.10
N ASP A 90 -16.91 7.54 11.92
CA ASP A 90 -18.34 7.33 11.65
C ASP A 90 -19.06 8.62 11.17
N ASP A 91 -18.53 9.81 11.47
CA ASP A 91 -19.08 11.14 11.13
C ASP A 91 -18.96 11.50 9.63
N HIS A 92 -18.40 10.61 8.82
CA HIS A 92 -18.50 10.69 7.37
C HIS A 92 -19.87 10.16 6.88
N SER A 93 -20.89 11.00 7.10
CA SER A 93 -22.31 11.00 6.66
C SER A 93 -23.36 10.49 7.65
N ASP A 94 -24.46 11.25 7.76
CA ASP A 94 -25.71 10.91 8.47
C ASP A 94 -26.31 9.54 8.05
N ASP A 95 -25.87 8.99 6.91
CA ASP A 95 -26.31 7.70 6.35
C ASP A 95 -25.28 6.56 6.59
N GLY A 96 -24.13 6.84 7.22
CA GLY A 96 -23.04 5.89 7.52
C GLY A 96 -22.33 5.25 6.32
N LEU A 97 -22.80 5.49 5.09
CA LEU A 97 -22.41 4.78 3.86
C LEU A 97 -21.60 5.64 2.88
N SER A 98 -21.66 6.97 2.98
CA SER A 98 -21.07 7.86 1.98
C SER A 98 -19.53 7.82 2.01
N GLY A 99 -18.92 7.81 3.20
CA GLY A 99 -17.47 7.73 3.35
C GLY A 99 -16.86 6.45 2.77
N ASP A 100 -17.48 5.31 3.05
CA ASP A 100 -17.00 4.00 2.56
C ASP A 100 -17.14 3.86 1.04
N VAL A 101 -18.28 4.27 0.48
CA VAL A 101 -18.51 4.18 -0.97
C VAL A 101 -17.55 5.12 -1.71
N GLN A 102 -17.33 6.33 -1.20
CA GLN A 102 -16.39 7.29 -1.80
C GLN A 102 -14.94 6.79 -1.70
N ALA A 103 -14.53 6.25 -0.56
CA ALA A 103 -13.20 5.66 -0.37
C ALA A 103 -12.95 4.48 -1.31
N VAL A 104 -13.91 3.56 -1.43
CA VAL A 104 -13.82 2.44 -2.37
C VAL A 104 -13.75 2.94 -3.82
N ALA A 105 -14.57 3.94 -4.18
CA ALA A 105 -14.55 4.53 -5.50
C ALA A 105 -13.22 5.25 -5.82
N ALA A 106 -12.61 5.92 -4.83
CA ALA A 106 -11.30 6.55 -4.97
C ALA A 106 -10.22 5.50 -5.28
N LEU A 107 -10.17 4.41 -4.53
CA LEU A 107 -9.24 3.30 -4.79
C LEU A 107 -9.43 2.67 -6.18
N HIS A 108 -10.68 2.50 -6.63
CA HIS A 108 -10.96 2.03 -7.99
C HIS A 108 -10.44 2.98 -9.08
N ARG A 109 -10.37 4.28 -8.78
CA ARG A 109 -9.82 5.31 -9.68
C ARG A 109 -8.30 5.44 -9.58
N GLY A 110 -7.64 4.64 -8.74
CA GLY A 110 -6.20 4.73 -8.54
C GLY A 110 -5.77 5.87 -7.60
N LEU A 111 -6.71 6.45 -6.84
CA LEU A 111 -6.41 7.46 -5.83
C LEU A 111 -6.15 6.80 -4.47
N PRO A 112 -5.15 7.25 -3.69
CA PRO A 112 -4.92 6.75 -2.35
C PRO A 112 -6.05 7.21 -1.39
N VAL A 113 -6.24 6.45 -0.33
CA VAL A 113 -7.15 6.75 0.77
C VAL A 113 -6.41 6.56 2.08
N GLY A 114 -6.72 7.35 3.09
CA GLY A 114 -6.13 7.18 4.41
C GLY A 114 -6.98 7.77 5.51
N PHE A 115 -6.54 7.53 6.74
CA PHE A 115 -7.09 8.06 7.97
C PHE A 115 -5.91 8.35 8.90
N ALA A 116 -5.94 9.47 9.62
CA ALA A 116 -4.88 9.80 10.55
C ALA A 116 -5.48 10.34 11.85
N PHE A 117 -4.83 10.04 12.98
CA PHE A 117 -5.30 10.46 14.29
C PHE A 117 -4.13 10.73 15.22
N THR A 118 -4.20 11.83 15.97
CA THR A 118 -3.23 12.16 17.02
C THR A 118 -3.90 12.02 18.37
N ALA A 119 -3.41 11.10 19.19
CA ALA A 119 -3.89 10.88 20.55
C ALA A 119 -3.37 11.98 21.49
N LEU A 120 -4.06 12.17 22.62
CA LEU A 120 -3.71 13.18 23.62
C LEU A 120 -2.32 12.98 24.25
N ASN A 121 -1.77 11.77 24.23
CA ASN A 121 -0.41 11.45 24.67
C ASN A 121 0.67 11.85 23.63
N GLY A 122 0.27 12.38 22.48
CA GLY A 122 1.15 12.82 21.40
C GLY A 122 1.53 11.73 20.40
N GLU A 123 1.05 10.49 20.57
CA GLU A 123 1.19 9.46 19.53
C GLU A 123 0.33 9.80 18.32
N HIS A 124 0.90 9.68 17.13
CA HIS A 124 0.20 9.92 15.88
C HIS A 124 0.19 8.65 15.01
N PHE A 125 -1.00 8.25 14.59
CA PHE A 125 -1.22 7.06 13.78
C PHE A 125 -1.69 7.46 12.39
N GLU A 126 -1.09 6.90 11.35
CA GLU A 126 -1.48 7.07 9.96
C GLU A 126 -1.81 5.70 9.34
N TRP A 127 -3.05 5.52 8.92
CA TRP A 127 -3.48 4.41 8.08
C TRP A 127 -3.56 4.89 6.64
N SER A 128 -2.97 4.14 5.72
CA SER A 128 -3.09 4.47 4.30
C SER A 128 -3.29 3.21 3.44
N VAL A 129 -4.06 3.37 2.37
CA VAL A 129 -4.23 2.41 1.30
C VAL A 129 -3.87 3.09 -0.01
N ARG A 130 -2.85 2.57 -0.68
CA ARG A 130 -2.29 3.15 -1.90
C ARG A 130 -2.39 2.14 -3.05
N PRO A 131 -2.92 2.55 -4.21
CA PRO A 131 -2.80 1.77 -5.43
C PRO A 131 -1.34 1.68 -5.87
N VAL A 132 -0.83 0.46 -6.03
CA VAL A 132 0.58 0.20 -6.35
C VAL A 132 0.69 -0.73 -7.56
N ARG A 133 1.90 -0.79 -8.14
CA ARG A 133 2.24 -1.75 -9.18
C ARG A 133 3.33 -2.68 -8.65
N PHE A 134 3.00 -3.96 -8.56
CA PHE A 134 3.92 -5.01 -8.16
C PHE A 134 4.66 -5.55 -9.38
N LEU A 135 5.96 -5.71 -9.25
CA LEU A 135 6.75 -6.51 -10.18
C LEU A 135 6.65 -7.97 -9.75
N THR A 136 6.05 -8.82 -10.58
CA THR A 136 6.05 -10.25 -10.33
C THR A 136 7.30 -10.85 -10.99
N LEU A 137 8.19 -11.43 -10.20
CA LEU A 137 9.29 -12.25 -10.71
C LEU A 137 8.70 -13.57 -11.21
N VAL A 138 8.96 -13.90 -12.47
CA VAL A 138 8.48 -15.11 -13.17
C VAL A 138 9.65 -16.03 -13.48
#